data_AF-A0A4P7N189-F1
#
_entry.id   AF-A0A4P7N189-F1
#
_cell.length_a   1.000
_cell.length_b   1.000
_cell.length_c   1.000
_cell.angle_alpha   90.00
_cell.angle_beta   90.00
_cell.angle_gamma   90.00
#
_symmetry.space_group_name_H-M   'P 1'
#
loop_
_entity.id
_entity.type
_entity.pdbx_description
1 polymer ?
#
loop_
_entity_poly.entity_id
_entity_poly.type
_entity_poly.pdbx_seq_one_letter_code
_entity_poly.pdbx_strand_id
1 'polypeptide(L)'
;MSANSNGPIRSPQSSDPDGKSSSAAPTSRREFRSQLEAIANTPSPVNRTSDASYMERLCRGVRSLFLEVLQNLLREKQEPEEVVNSVRRSYETIVIWDDDFGASSGGLDETFQKSPEIRNLTAEIMREVAEILIGGRYSFASHK
;
A
#
# COMPACT_ATOMS: atom_id res chain seq x y z
N MET A 1 -18.27 -47.86 -63.08
CA MET A 1 -18.47 -47.97 -61.62
C MET A 1 -18.11 -46.59 -61.06
N SER A 2 -19.04 -45.66 -60.87
CA SER A 2 -20.08 -45.55 -59.84
C SER A 2 -19.78 -44.29 -59.00
N ALA A 3 -20.62 -43.29 -59.19
CA ALA A 3 -21.11 -42.26 -58.26
C ALA A 3 -20.14 -41.33 -57.49
N ASN A 4 -20.25 -40.04 -57.87
CA ASN A 4 -20.27 -38.83 -57.03
C ASN A 4 -20.81 -39.03 -55.59
N SER A 5 -20.29 -38.25 -54.62
CA SER A 5 -21.13 -37.29 -53.87
C SER A 5 -20.31 -36.21 -53.12
N ASN A 6 -20.79 -34.97 -53.24
CA ASN A 6 -20.41 -33.77 -52.50
C ASN A 6 -20.86 -33.83 -51.04
N GLY A 7 -20.12 -33.19 -50.12
CA GLY A 7 -20.64 -32.79 -48.80
C GLY A 7 -19.57 -32.14 -47.91
N PRO A 8 -19.92 -31.16 -47.05
CA PRO A 8 -19.16 -29.93 -46.95
C PRO A 8 -18.25 -29.78 -45.71
N ILE A 9 -17.35 -28.80 -45.86
CA ILE A 9 -16.52 -28.11 -44.86
C ILE A 9 -17.23 -27.99 -43.50
N ARG A 10 -16.63 -28.57 -42.45
CA ARG A 10 -16.93 -28.24 -41.06
C ARG A 10 -15.78 -27.41 -40.49
N SER A 11 -16.01 -26.10 -40.47
CA SER A 11 -15.30 -25.18 -39.58
C SER A 11 -15.53 -25.60 -38.12
N PRO A 12 -14.55 -25.49 -37.22
CA PRO A 12 -14.85 -25.27 -35.82
C PRO A 12 -15.32 -23.83 -35.68
N GLN A 13 -16.64 -23.61 -35.71
CA GLN A 13 -17.22 -22.46 -35.01
C GLN A 13 -17.08 -22.75 -33.51
N SER A 14 -16.03 -22.22 -32.90
CA SER A 14 -16.04 -21.92 -31.47
C SER A 14 -16.64 -20.53 -31.33
N SER A 15 -17.91 -20.49 -30.94
CA SER A 15 -18.62 -19.29 -30.55
C SER A 15 -18.03 -18.75 -29.24
N ASP A 16 -17.29 -17.64 -29.30
CA ASP A 16 -17.32 -16.65 -28.22
C ASP A 16 -18.69 -15.94 -28.30
N PRO A 17 -19.33 -15.51 -27.20
CA PRO A 17 -18.69 -14.78 -26.10
C PRO A 17 -19.25 -15.11 -24.70
N ASP A 18 -18.48 -14.89 -23.66
CA ASP A 18 -18.96 -14.07 -22.53
C ASP A 18 -17.83 -13.80 -21.57
N GLY A 19 -17.56 -12.51 -21.42
CA GLY A 19 -16.67 -12.00 -20.41
C GLY A 19 -17.15 -12.43 -19.03
N LYS A 20 -16.29 -13.17 -18.34
CA LYS A 20 -16.04 -12.90 -16.93
C LYS A 20 -14.55 -12.72 -16.78
N SER A 21 -14.12 -11.47 -16.96
CA SER A 21 -13.10 -10.91 -16.08
C SER A 21 -13.48 -11.37 -14.67
N SER A 22 -12.73 -12.34 -14.15
CA SER A 22 -12.80 -12.69 -12.74
C SER A 22 -12.20 -11.50 -12.00
N SER A 23 -13.02 -10.47 -11.85
CA SER A 23 -12.84 -9.38 -10.91
C SER A 23 -12.91 -10.02 -9.53
N ALA A 24 -11.77 -10.53 -9.09
CA ALA A 24 -11.51 -10.82 -7.68
C ALA A 24 -11.33 -9.50 -6.89
N ALA A 25 -12.15 -8.48 -7.16
CA ALA A 25 -12.08 -7.19 -6.51
C ALA A 25 -13.47 -6.56 -6.34
N PRO A 26 -14.24 -7.06 -5.37
CA PRO A 26 -15.02 -6.12 -4.55
C PRO A 26 -14.83 -6.31 -3.04
N THR A 27 -14.34 -7.48 -2.60
CA THR A 27 -14.29 -7.85 -1.17
C THR A 27 -13.11 -7.20 -0.45
N SER A 28 -11.91 -7.27 -1.04
CA SER A 28 -10.68 -6.70 -0.47
C SER A 28 -10.74 -5.17 -0.29
N ARG A 29 -11.30 -4.43 -1.27
CA ARG A 29 -11.30 -2.95 -1.22
C ARG A 29 -12.26 -2.39 -0.18
N ARG A 30 -13.43 -3.04 -0.01
CA ARG A 30 -14.41 -2.65 1.01
C ARG A 30 -13.91 -3.00 2.41
N GLU A 31 -13.33 -4.18 2.58
CA GLU A 31 -12.71 -4.60 3.85
C GLU A 31 -11.54 -3.71 4.23
N PHE A 32 -10.64 -3.40 3.29
CA PHE A 32 -9.53 -2.49 3.54
C PHE A 32 -10.01 -1.08 3.91
N ARG A 33 -11.07 -0.58 3.27
CA ARG A 33 -11.68 0.70 3.64
C ARG A 33 -12.28 0.65 5.04
N SER A 34 -12.99 -0.42 5.40
CA SER A 34 -13.48 -0.64 6.76
C SER A 34 -12.34 -0.76 7.77
N GLN A 35 -11.23 -1.40 7.42
CA GLN A 35 -10.03 -1.49 8.27
C GLN A 35 -9.39 -0.13 8.48
N LEU A 36 -9.24 0.68 7.43
CA LEU A 36 -8.74 2.04 7.56
C LEU A 36 -9.67 2.95 8.34
N GLU A 37 -10.98 2.81 8.18
CA GLU A 37 -11.97 3.52 9.01
C GLU A 37 -11.88 3.06 10.47
N ALA A 38 -11.68 1.78 10.75
CA ALA A 38 -11.44 1.27 12.10
C ALA A 38 -10.15 1.85 12.71
N ILE A 39 -9.07 1.92 11.92
CA ILE A 39 -7.77 2.48 12.32
C ILE A 39 -7.85 4.02 12.48
N ALA A 40 -8.65 4.71 11.66
CA ALA A 40 -8.91 6.15 11.77
C ALA A 40 -9.69 6.50 13.04
N ASN A 41 -10.57 5.60 13.48
CA ASN A 41 -11.39 5.77 14.67
C ASN A 41 -10.69 5.31 15.95
N THR A 42 -9.58 4.56 15.85
CA THR A 42 -8.72 4.33 17.00
C THR A 42 -7.94 5.61 17.32
N PRO A 43 -7.99 6.10 18.58
CA PRO A 43 -7.23 7.28 18.95
C PRO A 43 -5.74 7.04 18.63
N SER A 44 -5.17 7.92 17.81
CA SER A 44 -3.74 7.93 17.55
C SER A 44 -3.01 7.89 18.89
N PRO A 45 -2.01 7.00 19.10
CA PRO A 45 -1.25 6.98 20.33
C PRO A 45 -0.44 8.29 20.40
N VAL A 46 -1.08 9.32 20.93
CA VAL A 46 -0.48 10.62 21.24
C VAL A 46 0.59 10.35 22.27
N ASN A 47 1.83 10.38 21.79
CA ASN A 47 3.02 10.89 22.47
C ASN A 47 3.06 10.62 23.98
N ARG A 48 3.01 9.35 24.38
CA ARG A 48 3.48 8.98 25.71
C ARG A 48 5.00 9.11 25.67
N THR A 49 5.54 9.92 26.56
CA THR A 49 6.98 10.04 26.86
C THR A 49 7.53 8.63 27.04
N SER A 50 8.07 8.06 25.97
CA SER A 50 8.37 6.64 25.87
C SER A 50 9.88 6.50 25.90
N ASP A 51 10.37 5.60 26.72
CA ASP A 51 11.75 5.07 26.69
C ASP A 51 12.11 4.41 25.33
N ALA A 52 11.20 4.50 24.36
CA ALA A 52 11.37 4.08 22.97
C ALA A 52 12.61 4.70 22.31
N SER A 53 13.36 3.85 21.64
CA SER A 53 14.54 4.26 20.90
C SER A 53 14.18 5.28 19.80
N TYR A 54 15.19 6.01 19.32
CA TYR A 54 15.00 6.89 18.17
C TYR A 54 14.46 6.13 16.94
N MET A 55 14.97 4.91 16.71
CA MET A 55 14.59 4.11 15.55
C MET A 55 13.14 3.59 15.66
N GLU A 56 12.74 3.13 16.85
CA GLU A 56 11.37 2.73 17.12
C GLU A 56 10.39 3.88 16.83
N ARG A 57 10.69 5.08 17.36
CA ARG A 57 9.87 6.27 17.15
C ARG A 57 9.79 6.68 15.68
N LEU A 58 10.92 6.61 14.96
CA LEU A 58 10.98 6.94 13.55
C LEU A 58 10.12 5.98 12.71
N CYS A 59 10.28 4.67 12.90
CA CYS A 59 9.51 3.65 12.17
C CYS A 59 8.01 3.79 12.44
N ARG A 60 7.64 3.94 13.72
CA ARG A 60 6.25 4.15 14.14
C ARG A 60 5.65 5.44 13.55
N GLY A 61 6.43 6.51 13.52
CA GLY A 61 6.05 7.79 12.95
C GLY A 61 5.75 7.69 11.46
N VAL A 62 6.64 7.06 10.69
CA VAL A 62 6.44 6.86 9.24
C VAL A 62 5.19 6.03 8.95
N ARG A 63 4.99 4.93 9.70
CA ARG A 63 3.79 4.09 9.56
C ARG A 63 2.51 4.89 9.81
N SER A 64 2.52 5.75 10.83
CA SER A 64 1.38 6.62 11.17
C SER A 64 1.13 7.68 10.09
N LEU A 65 2.18 8.29 9.56
CA LEU A 65 2.07 9.28 8.46
C LEU A 65 1.45 8.67 7.21
N PHE A 66 1.83 7.44 6.82
CA PHE A 66 1.19 6.75 5.70
C PHE A 66 -0.30 6.56 5.91
N LEU A 67 -0.71 6.14 7.10
CA LEU A 67 -2.12 5.97 7.45
C LEU A 67 -2.88 7.29 7.34
N GLU A 68 -2.33 8.38 7.87
CA GLU A 68 -2.93 9.70 7.79
C GLU A 68 -3.07 10.17 6.34
N VAL A 69 -2.04 9.99 5.50
CA VAL A 69 -2.11 10.32 4.07
C VAL A 69 -3.20 9.50 3.40
N LEU A 70 -3.25 8.17 3.60
CA LEU A 70 -4.26 7.31 3.01
C LEU A 70 -5.68 7.68 3.43
N GLN A 71 -5.89 8.01 4.71
CA GLN A 71 -7.18 8.46 5.21
C GLN A 71 -7.62 9.78 4.56
N ASN A 72 -6.69 10.72 4.39
CA ASN A 72 -6.97 11.98 3.72
C ASN A 72 -7.35 11.76 2.25
N LEU A 73 -6.57 10.94 1.53
CA LEU A 73 -6.86 10.59 0.14
C LEU A 73 -8.26 9.96 -0.04
N LEU A 74 -8.63 9.05 0.86
CA LEU A 74 -9.94 8.37 0.82
C LEU A 74 -11.12 9.28 1.21
N ARG A 75 -10.86 10.28 2.05
CA ARG A 75 -11.85 11.26 2.51
C ARG A 75 -12.12 12.32 1.47
N GLU A 76 -11.08 12.89 0.89
CA GLU A 76 -11.18 13.97 -0.10
C GLU A 76 -11.68 13.46 -1.46
N LYS A 77 -11.39 12.20 -1.82
CA LYS A 77 -11.79 11.57 -3.10
C LYS A 77 -11.39 12.39 -4.34
N GLN A 78 -10.36 13.23 -4.23
CA GLN A 78 -9.88 14.08 -5.33
C GLN A 78 -8.84 13.34 -6.20
N GLU A 79 -8.07 12.45 -5.59
CA GLU A 79 -7.01 11.73 -6.30
C GLU A 79 -7.57 10.54 -7.11
N PRO A 80 -6.95 10.22 -8.27
CA PRO A 80 -7.26 9.01 -9.02
C PRO A 80 -7.11 7.75 -8.18
N GLU A 81 -7.92 6.74 -8.46
CA GLU A 81 -7.89 5.47 -7.74
C GLU A 81 -6.52 4.80 -7.81
N GLU A 82 -5.82 4.94 -8.94
CA GLU A 82 -4.48 4.40 -9.17
C GLU A 82 -3.47 4.99 -8.19
N VAL A 83 -3.58 6.29 -7.89
CA VAL A 83 -2.73 6.98 -6.91
C VAL A 83 -3.01 6.42 -5.51
N VAL A 84 -4.29 6.34 -5.13
CA VAL A 84 -4.69 5.79 -3.83
C VAL A 84 -4.23 4.33 -3.67
N ASN A 85 -4.35 3.51 -4.71
CA ASN A 85 -3.90 2.12 -4.72
C ASN A 85 -2.37 1.99 -4.71
N SER A 86 -1.65 2.96 -5.30
CA SER A 86 -0.19 3.02 -5.22
C SER A 86 0.28 3.28 -3.79
N VAL A 87 -0.23 4.34 -3.16
CA VAL A 87 0.10 4.69 -1.77
C VAL A 87 -0.28 3.57 -0.81
N ARG A 88 -1.41 2.89 -1.07
CA ARG A 88 -1.86 1.74 -0.28
C ARG A 88 -0.83 0.61 -0.29
N ARG A 89 -0.35 0.22 -1.47
CA ARG A 89 0.65 -0.86 -1.60
C ARG A 89 1.96 -0.49 -0.91
N SER A 90 2.37 0.79 -0.96
CA SER A 90 3.54 1.27 -0.21
C SER A 90 3.34 1.13 1.30
N TYR A 91 2.16 1.50 1.81
CA TYR A 91 1.82 1.30 3.22
C TYR A 91 1.82 -0.19 3.62
N GLU A 92 1.17 -1.05 2.83
CA GLU A 92 1.15 -2.50 3.06
C GLU A 92 2.57 -3.09 3.11
N THR A 93 3.48 -2.59 2.27
CA THR A 93 4.89 -3.01 2.27
C THR A 93 5.57 -2.67 3.60
N ILE A 94 5.34 -1.47 4.14
CA ILE A 94 5.87 -1.08 5.45
C ILE A 94 5.25 -1.90 6.58
N VAL A 95 3.96 -2.21 6.49
CA VAL A 95 3.29 -3.07 7.49
C VAL A 95 3.91 -4.46 7.51
N ILE A 96 4.11 -5.09 6.34
CA ILE A 96 4.74 -6.41 6.26
C ILE A 96 6.15 -6.38 6.88
N TRP A 97 6.95 -5.37 6.52
CA TRP A 97 8.28 -5.20 7.09
C TRP A 97 8.23 -4.99 8.62
N ASP A 98 7.30 -4.18 9.11
CA ASP A 98 7.14 -3.93 10.54
C ASP A 98 6.67 -5.17 11.31
N ASP A 99 5.79 -5.97 10.73
CA ASP A 99 5.27 -7.20 11.32
C ASP A 99 6.36 -8.29 11.39
N ASP A 100 7.23 -8.37 10.38
CA ASP A 100 8.34 -9.33 10.34
C ASP A 100 9.45 -9.00 11.35
N PHE A 101 9.72 -7.71 11.58
CA PHE A 101 10.88 -7.25 12.35
C PHE A 101 10.55 -6.54 13.67
N GLY A 102 9.28 -6.21 13.93
CA GLY A 102 8.86 -5.43 15.09
C GLY A 102 9.52 -4.05 15.15
N ALA A 103 9.78 -3.42 14.02
CA ALA A 103 10.61 -2.21 13.97
C ALA A 103 10.01 -1.04 14.77
N SER A 104 8.69 -0.87 14.71
CA SER A 104 7.92 0.15 15.41
C SER A 104 7.67 -0.18 16.88
N SER A 105 8.15 -1.33 17.37
CA SER A 105 8.12 -1.75 18.78
C SER A 105 9.52 -2.02 19.35
N GLY A 106 10.58 -1.63 18.63
CA GLY A 106 11.96 -1.75 19.10
C GLY A 106 12.64 -3.10 18.79
N GLY A 107 12.00 -3.99 18.03
CA GLY A 107 12.52 -5.33 17.71
C GLY A 107 13.86 -5.33 16.96
N LEU A 108 14.23 -4.22 16.31
CA LEU A 108 15.50 -4.05 15.62
C LEU A 108 16.57 -3.28 16.43
N ASP A 109 16.28 -2.85 17.66
CA ASP A 109 17.19 -1.99 18.41
C ASP A 109 18.57 -2.63 18.64
N GLU A 110 18.60 -3.92 19.00
CA GLU A 110 19.88 -4.65 19.14
C GLU A 110 20.65 -4.72 17.81
N THR A 111 19.95 -4.96 16.70
CA THR A 111 20.55 -5.02 15.36
C THR A 111 21.15 -3.66 14.98
N PHE A 112 20.43 -2.58 15.25
CA PHE A 112 20.89 -1.21 15.01
C PHE A 112 22.02 -0.77 15.94
N GLN A 113 22.09 -1.31 17.16
CA GLN A 113 23.24 -1.11 18.06
C GLN A 113 24.48 -1.83 17.54
N LYS A 114 24.33 -3.07 17.03
CA LYS A 114 25.42 -3.88 16.49
C LYS A 114 25.91 -3.38 15.12
N SER A 115 25.03 -2.78 14.32
CA SER A 115 25.36 -2.25 12.99
C SER A 115 24.89 -0.80 12.82
N PRO A 116 25.77 0.19 13.12
CA PRO A 116 25.49 1.60 12.90
C PRO A 116 25.21 1.94 11.41
N GLU A 117 25.81 1.21 10.48
CA GLU A 117 25.61 1.40 9.04
C GLU A 117 24.16 1.09 8.65
N ILE A 118 23.65 -0.09 9.03
CA ILE A 118 22.25 -0.47 8.78
C ILE A 118 21.32 0.53 9.45
N ARG A 119 21.60 0.91 10.71
CA ARG A 119 20.80 1.91 11.42
C ARG A 119 20.72 3.23 10.65
N ASN A 120 21.85 3.74 10.19
CA ASN A 120 21.92 5.03 9.50
C ASN A 120 21.19 4.97 8.16
N LEU A 121 21.38 3.90 7.38
CA LEU A 121 20.69 3.69 6.11
C LEU A 121 19.17 3.59 6.31
N THR A 122 18.71 2.81 7.29
CA THR A 122 17.28 2.73 7.61
C THR A 122 16.74 4.09 8.06
N ALA A 123 17.48 4.83 8.89
CA ALA A 123 17.06 6.16 9.33
C ALA A 123 17.00 7.18 8.19
N GLU A 124 17.90 7.10 7.22
CA GLU A 124 17.88 7.91 6.01
C GLU A 124 16.64 7.60 5.15
N ILE A 125 16.43 6.33 4.79
CA ILE A 125 15.26 5.89 4.01
C ILE A 125 13.96 6.30 4.70
N MET A 126 13.81 6.07 6.00
CA MET A 126 12.60 6.42 6.74
C MET A 126 12.36 7.93 6.78
N ARG A 127 13.43 8.74 6.86
CA ARG A 127 13.30 10.21 6.78
C ARG A 127 12.90 10.68 5.39
N GLU A 128 13.52 10.15 4.34
CA GLU A 128 13.15 10.47 2.96
C GLU A 128 11.68 10.13 2.68
N VAL A 129 11.24 8.96 3.12
CA VAL A 129 9.84 8.56 3.02
C VAL A 129 8.93 9.53 3.77
N ALA A 130 9.28 9.91 5.00
CA ALA A 130 8.51 10.90 5.77
C ALA A 130 8.44 12.26 5.04
N GLU A 131 9.57 12.73 4.50
CA GLU A 131 9.66 13.97 3.74
C GLU A 131 8.80 13.94 2.48
N ILE A 132 8.73 12.81 1.77
CA ILE A 132 7.84 12.63 0.61
C ILE A 132 6.37 12.71 1.05
N LEU A 133 6.00 12.04 2.14
CA LEU A 133 4.62 12.03 2.65
C LEU A 133 4.17 13.39 3.16
N ILE A 134 5.07 14.17 3.77
CA ILE A 134 4.81 15.53 4.25
C ILE A 134 4.85 16.54 3.09
N GLY A 135 5.88 16.44 2.26
CA GLY A 135 6.21 17.34 1.15
C GLY A 135 5.28 17.21 -0.06
N GLY A 136 4.54 16.11 -0.18
CA GLY A 136 3.46 15.94 -1.16
C GLY A 136 2.36 17.01 -1.08
N ARG A 137 2.34 17.85 -0.04
CA ARG A 137 1.44 19.01 0.08
C ARG A 137 1.98 20.34 -0.49
N TYR A 138 3.19 20.40 -1.05
CA TYR A 138 3.77 21.66 -1.56
C TYR A 138 4.03 21.73 -3.07
N SER A 139 3.56 20.77 -3.88
CA SER A 139 3.80 20.81 -5.34
C SER A 139 2.56 20.50 -6.20
N PHE A 140 1.38 21.03 -5.83
CA PHE A 140 0.24 21.14 -6.75
C PHE A 140 -0.41 22.54 -6.80
N ALA A 141 0.12 23.50 -6.04
CA ALA A 141 -0.32 24.90 -6.09
C ALA A 141 0.69 25.77 -6.85
N SER A 142 0.96 25.48 -8.12
CA SER A 142 1.52 26.45 -9.08
C SER A 142 1.43 25.91 -10.50
N HIS A 143 0.27 26.07 -11.12
CA HIS A 143 0.18 26.53 -12.51
C HIS A 143 -1.21 27.18 -12.66
N LYS A 144 -1.20 28.51 -12.58
CA LYS A 144 -2.23 29.38 -13.14
C LYS A 144 -2.07 29.45 -14.65
#